data_AF-A0A955Z345-F1
#
_entry.id   AF-A0A955Z345-F1
#
_cell.length_a   1.000
_cell.length_b   1.000
_cell.length_c   1.000
_cell.angle_alpha   90.00
_cell.angle_beta   90.00
_cell.angle_gamma   90.00
#
_symmetry.space_group_name_H-M   'P 1'
#
loop_
_entity.id
_entity.type
_entity.pdbx_description
1 polymer ?
#
loop_
_entity_poly.entity_id
_entity_poly.type
_entity_poly.pdbx_seq_one_letter_code
_entity_poly.pdbx_strand_id
1 'polypeptide(L)'
;VPSLASKAPGLVVPPEVEGLIGRLLAKEADNRMADARELIDGVVNALALLAASGQIDAKYANAASGGRATNPGINSSLTPALSGPQLPSATAPTETSSPALGAMLGGRAWIVAAAAGTIGLLVLVTVIVVVLRSRDRGQALGATDAGTQTASNDAGEVLELTQDEEITAGIAMIKQKDYASGIRKLEELPPEPRARDDVRSALMQAYIATDKRSEAMVEARAILAKHPELQNDTQMRYDVRNAALLGEEEAYTVLEASMGKEGWDILYDIAYGESGSQYPKAQKRAAKSLAQGERVSMSPALQVALEVRTSAAQNACNVRAHLDRAARDGDERTLVQLKALQAPRMVGHFRKKDALACLHKDTALSRAIGAIQSRRR
;
A
#
# COMPACT_ATOMS: atom_id res chain seq x y z
N VAL A 1 -3.11 -25.26 -29.90
CA VAL A 1 -4.40 -24.73 -29.38
C VAL A 1 -4.78 -23.57 -30.27
N PRO A 2 -6.03 -23.46 -30.78
CA PRO A 2 -6.43 -22.29 -31.56
C PRO A 2 -6.22 -21.00 -30.74
N SER A 3 -5.73 -19.94 -31.38
CA SER A 3 -5.53 -18.62 -30.75
C SER A 3 -6.81 -18.12 -30.05
N LEU A 4 -6.68 -17.35 -28.96
CA LEU A 4 -7.87 -16.82 -28.26
C LEU A 4 -8.60 -15.81 -29.14
N ALA A 5 -7.87 -15.04 -29.94
CA ALA A 5 -8.42 -14.17 -30.97
C ALA A 5 -9.37 -14.91 -31.94
N SER A 6 -9.05 -16.16 -32.32
CA SER A 6 -9.92 -16.95 -33.21
C SER A 6 -11.21 -17.43 -32.53
N LYS A 7 -11.20 -17.61 -31.21
CA LYS A 7 -12.37 -18.04 -30.43
C LYS A 7 -13.23 -16.86 -29.97
N ALA A 8 -12.62 -15.70 -29.75
CA ALA A 8 -13.26 -14.50 -29.26
C ALA A 8 -12.69 -13.26 -30.00
N PRO A 9 -13.20 -12.96 -31.21
CA PRO A 9 -12.64 -11.91 -32.07
C PRO A 9 -12.74 -10.48 -31.49
N GLY A 10 -13.58 -10.27 -30.46
CA GLY A 10 -13.67 -8.98 -29.76
C GLY A 10 -12.67 -8.81 -28.61
N LEU A 11 -11.89 -9.85 -28.26
CA LEU A 11 -10.95 -9.81 -27.16
C LEU A 11 -9.53 -9.52 -27.68
N VAL A 12 -9.00 -8.35 -27.35
CA VAL A 12 -7.60 -8.01 -27.64
C VAL A 12 -6.73 -8.60 -26.54
N VAL A 13 -6.17 -9.78 -26.80
CA VAL A 13 -5.21 -10.44 -25.89
C VAL A 13 -3.79 -10.12 -26.37
N PRO A 14 -2.91 -9.62 -25.50
CA PRO A 14 -1.51 -9.39 -25.86
C PRO A 14 -0.80 -10.70 -26.23
N PRO A 15 0.08 -10.69 -27.25
CA PRO A 15 0.72 -11.90 -27.77
C PRO A 15 1.57 -12.64 -26.71
N GLU A 16 2.12 -11.91 -25.74
CA GLU A 16 2.89 -12.46 -24.62
C GLU A 16 2.02 -13.36 -23.73
N VAL A 17 0.79 -12.92 -23.47
CA VAL A 17 -0.18 -13.65 -22.64
C VAL A 17 -0.71 -14.87 -23.40
N GLU A 18 -1.02 -14.71 -24.69
CA GLU A 18 -1.40 -15.85 -25.54
C GLU A 18 -0.29 -16.91 -25.62
N GLY A 19 0.98 -16.48 -25.74
CA GLY A 19 2.13 -17.39 -25.76
C GLY A 19 2.32 -18.17 -24.46
N LEU A 20 2.06 -17.53 -23.31
CA LEU A 20 2.13 -18.18 -22.00
C LEU A 20 1.01 -19.21 -21.81
N ILE A 21 -0.22 -18.85 -22.19
CA ILE A 21 -1.38 -19.78 -22.19
C ILE A 21 -1.15 -20.94 -23.18
N GLY A 22 -0.58 -20.65 -24.34
CA GLY A 22 -0.25 -21.64 -25.37
C GLY A 22 0.70 -22.72 -24.86
N ARG A 23 1.76 -22.33 -24.12
CA ARG A 23 2.68 -23.27 -23.47
C ARG A 23 2.00 -24.04 -22.33
N LEU A 24 1.21 -23.35 -21.49
CA LEU A 24 0.51 -24.00 -20.38
C LEU A 24 -0.47 -25.10 -20.86
N LEU A 25 -1.11 -24.87 -22.02
CA LEU A 25 -2.08 -25.78 -22.62
C LEU A 25 -1.49 -26.67 -23.74
N ALA A 26 -0.16 -26.71 -23.87
CA ALA A 26 0.48 -27.57 -24.86
C ALA A 26 0.15 -29.04 -24.59
N LYS A 27 -0.13 -29.82 -25.64
CA LYS A 27 -0.52 -31.22 -25.48
C LYS A 27 0.68 -32.09 -25.08
N GLU A 28 1.82 -31.86 -25.74
CA GLU A 28 3.09 -32.55 -25.47
C GLU A 28 3.77 -31.99 -24.22
N ALA A 29 4.32 -32.86 -23.38
CA ALA A 29 4.96 -32.48 -22.11
C ALA A 29 6.18 -31.57 -22.33
N ASP A 30 6.97 -31.83 -23.38
CA ASP A 30 8.18 -31.06 -23.70
C ASP A 30 7.89 -29.60 -24.13
N ASN A 31 6.64 -29.33 -24.51
CA ASN A 31 6.17 -27.99 -24.88
C ASN A 31 5.42 -27.28 -23.74
N ARG A 32 5.19 -27.98 -22.61
CA ARG A 32 4.64 -27.36 -21.40
C ARG A 32 5.75 -26.68 -20.62
N MET A 33 5.37 -25.71 -19.81
CA MET A 33 6.29 -25.15 -18.84
C MET A 33 6.77 -26.25 -17.89
N ALA A 34 8.08 -26.33 -17.69
CA ALA A 34 8.72 -27.43 -16.97
C ALA A 34 8.31 -27.45 -15.49
N ASP A 35 8.09 -26.26 -14.91
CA ASP A 35 7.66 -26.11 -13.53
C ASP A 35 6.81 -24.85 -13.29
N ALA A 36 6.28 -24.74 -12.06
CA ALA A 36 5.50 -23.58 -11.63
C ALA A 36 6.34 -22.29 -11.53
N ARG A 37 7.67 -22.40 -11.46
CA ARG A 37 8.55 -21.25 -11.37
C ARG A 37 8.67 -20.57 -12.73
N GLU A 38 8.84 -21.35 -13.80
CA GLU A 38 8.83 -20.85 -15.17
C GLU A 38 7.51 -20.14 -15.51
N LEU A 39 6.39 -20.66 -14.99
CA LEU A 39 5.09 -19.99 -15.11
C LEU A 39 5.06 -18.63 -14.41
N ILE A 40 5.52 -18.57 -13.16
CA ILE A 40 5.57 -17.32 -12.39
C ILE A 40 6.46 -16.31 -13.13
N ASP A 41 7.67 -16.70 -13.51
CA ASP A 41 8.63 -15.83 -14.20
C ASP A 41 8.06 -15.34 -15.55
N GLY A 42 7.34 -16.21 -16.28
CA GLY A 42 6.63 -15.84 -17.49
C GLY A 42 5.54 -14.81 -17.27
N VAL A 43 4.75 -14.94 -16.19
CA VAL A 43 3.69 -13.98 -15.83
C VAL A 43 4.31 -12.64 -15.42
N VAL A 44 5.39 -12.64 -14.62
CA VAL A 44 6.10 -11.41 -14.25
C VAL A 44 6.60 -10.68 -15.50
N ASN A 45 7.21 -11.41 -16.43
CA ASN A 45 7.73 -10.82 -17.66
C ASN A 45 6.62 -10.26 -18.55
N ALA A 46 5.49 -10.98 -18.69
CA ALA A 46 4.33 -10.48 -19.42
C ALA A 46 3.76 -9.20 -18.79
N LEU A 47 3.63 -9.15 -17.46
CA LEU A 47 3.19 -7.94 -16.75
C LEU A 47 4.16 -6.77 -16.94
N ALA A 48 5.48 -7.02 -16.90
CA ALA A 48 6.47 -5.99 -17.13
C ALA A 48 6.40 -5.41 -18.55
N LEU A 49 6.23 -6.26 -19.58
CA LEU A 49 6.08 -5.82 -20.98
C LEU A 49 4.76 -5.04 -21.20
N LEU A 50 3.67 -5.46 -20.56
CA LEU A 50 2.40 -4.75 -20.63
C LEU A 50 2.44 -3.40 -19.93
N ALA A 51 3.17 -3.30 -18.82
CA ALA A 51 3.39 -2.02 -18.15
C ALA A 51 4.28 -1.10 -18.99
N ALA A 52 5.35 -1.64 -19.57
CA ALA A 52 6.25 -0.88 -20.44
C ALA A 52 5.56 -0.35 -21.70
N SER A 53 4.59 -1.09 -22.24
CA SER A 53 3.76 -0.66 -23.38
C SER A 53 2.58 0.24 -22.99
N GLY A 54 2.38 0.53 -21.69
CA GLY A 54 1.30 1.38 -21.20
C GLY A 54 -0.08 0.73 -21.27
N GLN A 55 -0.17 -0.57 -21.51
CA GLN A 55 -1.45 -1.30 -21.54
C GLN A 55 -1.98 -1.60 -20.13
N ILE A 56 -1.09 -1.73 -19.14
CA ILE A 56 -1.44 -1.85 -17.73
C ILE A 56 -0.69 -0.80 -16.90
N ASP A 57 -1.26 -0.46 -15.74
CA ASP A 57 -0.63 0.45 -14.79
C ASP A 57 0.67 -0.18 -14.22
N ALA A 58 1.75 0.58 -14.18
CA ALA A 58 3.08 0.15 -13.73
C ALA A 58 3.07 -0.42 -12.29
N LYS A 59 2.09 -0.05 -11.47
CA LYS A 59 1.93 -0.62 -10.12
C LYS A 59 1.71 -2.14 -10.12
N TYR A 60 1.14 -2.70 -11.20
CA TYR A 60 0.90 -4.15 -11.30
C TYR A 60 2.14 -4.93 -11.74
N ALA A 61 3.11 -4.28 -12.41
CA ALA A 61 4.35 -4.94 -12.82
C ALA A 61 5.34 -5.16 -11.67
N ASN A 62 5.31 -4.31 -10.64
CA ASN A 62 6.27 -4.35 -9.53
C ASN A 62 5.88 -5.31 -8.38
N ALA A 63 4.68 -5.91 -8.42
CA ALA A 63 4.18 -6.76 -7.34
C ALA A 63 4.91 -8.10 -7.22
N ALA A 64 5.54 -8.59 -8.30
CA ALA A 64 6.05 -9.95 -8.36
C ALA A 64 7.56 -10.10 -8.13
N SER A 65 8.33 -9.00 -8.09
CA SER A 65 9.77 -9.03 -7.74
C SER A 65 10.04 -8.92 -6.24
N GLY A 66 8.99 -8.79 -5.41
CA GLY A 66 9.09 -8.94 -3.97
C GLY A 66 9.42 -10.38 -3.63
N GLY A 67 10.70 -10.67 -3.48
CA GLY A 67 11.23 -12.01 -3.25
C GLY A 67 10.37 -12.82 -2.29
N ARG A 68 9.85 -13.94 -2.78
CA ARG A 68 9.34 -15.02 -1.94
C ARG A 68 10.47 -15.49 -1.04
N ALA A 69 10.55 -14.89 0.14
CA ALA A 69 11.18 -15.46 1.30
C ALA A 69 10.48 -16.80 1.57
N THR A 70 11.04 -17.87 1.03
CA THR A 70 10.87 -19.18 1.62
C THR A 70 11.51 -19.10 3.00
N ASN A 71 10.65 -19.05 4.02
CA ASN A 71 10.90 -19.45 5.41
C ASN A 71 12.36 -19.23 5.92
N PRO A 72 12.66 -18.16 6.69
CA PRO A 72 13.97 -18.00 7.30
C PRO A 72 14.07 -18.97 8.49
N GLY A 73 14.47 -20.22 8.24
CA GLY A 73 14.47 -21.20 9.32
C GLY A 73 15.20 -22.53 9.11
N ILE A 74 15.82 -22.81 7.96
CA ILE A 74 16.55 -24.08 7.79
C ILE A 74 17.92 -23.83 7.14
N ASN A 75 18.91 -23.55 8.00
CA ASN A 75 20.32 -23.73 7.65
C ASN A 75 20.62 -25.24 7.65
N SER A 76 20.51 -25.88 6.49
CA SER A 76 21.06 -27.22 6.27
C SER A 76 22.41 -27.11 5.57
N SER A 77 23.45 -26.75 6.32
CA SER A 77 24.84 -26.99 5.94
C SER A 77 25.29 -28.33 6.54
N LEU A 78 25.07 -29.42 5.80
CA LEU A 78 25.69 -30.71 6.06
C LEU A 78 26.24 -31.26 4.75
N THR A 79 27.42 -30.78 4.37
CA THR A 79 28.34 -31.48 3.49
C THR A 79 29.09 -32.54 4.31
N PRO A 80 29.08 -33.83 3.94
CA PRO A 80 29.94 -34.81 4.58
C PRO A 80 31.35 -34.68 3.99
N ALA A 81 32.29 -34.16 4.78
CA ALA A 81 33.71 -34.20 4.44
C ALA A 81 34.30 -35.56 4.86
N LEU A 82 34.68 -36.37 3.86
CA LEU A 82 35.58 -37.50 4.05
C LEU A 82 36.91 -36.99 4.61
N SER A 83 37.31 -37.52 5.77
CA SER A 83 38.61 -37.24 6.39
C SER A 83 39.64 -38.26 5.92
N GLY A 84 40.70 -37.78 5.28
CA GLY A 84 41.97 -38.49 5.09
C GLY A 84 43.10 -37.75 5.83
N PRO A 85 44.15 -38.43 6.33
CA PRO A 85 45.14 -37.81 7.22
C PRO A 85 46.24 -37.09 6.44
N GLN A 86 46.55 -35.86 6.82
CA GLN A 86 47.77 -35.15 6.39
C GLN A 86 48.54 -34.63 7.60
N LEU A 87 49.84 -34.97 7.60
CA LEU A 87 50.88 -34.67 8.58
C LEU A 87 51.28 -33.18 8.62
N PRO A 88 52.00 -32.73 9.66
CA PRO A 88 52.09 -31.31 10.02
C PRO A 88 53.27 -30.61 9.33
N SER A 89 53.15 -29.29 9.17
CA SER A 89 54.29 -28.41 9.01
C SER A 89 54.09 -27.16 9.84
N ALA A 90 55.02 -27.01 10.79
CA ALA A 90 55.15 -25.89 11.71
C ALA A 90 55.84 -24.72 11.01
N THR A 91 55.43 -23.48 11.34
CA THR A 91 56.33 -22.40 11.77
C THR A 91 55.52 -21.17 12.21
N ALA A 92 55.80 -20.71 13.44
CA ALA A 92 55.48 -19.38 13.96
C ALA A 92 56.59 -18.37 13.53
N PRO A 93 56.38 -17.05 13.67
CA PRO A 93 56.63 -16.36 14.95
C PRO A 93 55.53 -15.33 15.32
N THR A 94 55.16 -15.08 16.59
CA THR A 94 55.73 -14.11 17.57
C THR A 94 56.05 -12.75 16.92
N GLU A 95 55.61 -11.56 17.34
CA GLU A 95 55.12 -10.93 18.58
C GLU A 95 54.08 -9.84 18.13
N THR A 96 53.18 -9.25 18.91
CA THR A 96 53.47 -8.29 19.99
C THR A 96 52.14 -7.89 20.63
N SER A 97 52.10 -7.96 21.95
CA SER A 97 51.05 -7.44 22.82
C SER A 97 51.04 -5.92 22.90
N SER A 98 49.85 -5.30 22.96
CA SER A 98 49.60 -4.13 23.81
C SER A 98 48.09 -3.93 24.05
N PRO A 99 47.72 -3.31 25.19
CA PRO A 99 46.43 -3.53 25.84
C PRO A 99 45.38 -2.45 25.52
N ALA A 100 44.19 -2.73 26.03
CA ALA A 100 42.98 -1.93 25.99
C ALA A 100 43.04 -0.62 26.82
N LEU A 101 41.95 0.15 26.64
CA LEU A 101 41.42 1.28 27.40
C LEU A 101 41.99 2.68 27.12
N GLY A 102 41.07 3.58 26.75
CA GLY A 102 41.31 5.03 26.82
C GLY A 102 40.24 5.83 26.09
N ALA A 103 39.27 6.35 26.85
CA ALA A 103 38.24 7.26 26.38
C ALA A 103 38.82 8.60 25.88
N MET A 104 38.12 9.26 24.95
CA MET A 104 37.82 10.71 24.92
C MET A 104 37.01 11.00 23.63
N LEU A 105 35.79 11.53 23.71
CA LEU A 105 35.45 12.96 23.80
C LEU A 105 36.01 13.81 22.65
N GLY A 106 35.09 14.38 21.87
CA GLY A 106 35.29 15.70 21.25
C GLY A 106 35.20 15.75 19.73
N GLY A 107 34.50 16.77 19.23
CA GLY A 107 34.81 17.33 17.91
C GLY A 107 33.62 17.61 17.00
N ARG A 108 33.00 18.77 17.18
CA ARG A 108 32.17 19.44 16.16
C ARG A 108 33.08 19.95 15.02
N ALA A 109 32.44 20.17 13.86
CA ALA A 109 32.77 21.15 12.81
C ALA A 109 33.70 20.75 11.65
N TRP A 110 33.08 20.58 10.48
CA TRP A 110 33.51 21.06 9.14
C TRP A 110 32.21 21.47 8.41
N ILE A 111 31.84 22.75 8.35
CA ILE A 111 32.13 23.79 7.32
C ILE A 111 31.71 23.41 5.88
N VAL A 112 30.54 23.92 5.50
CA VAL A 112 30.21 24.78 4.33
C VAL A 112 31.02 24.62 3.04
N ALA A 113 30.33 24.21 1.95
CA ALA A 113 30.38 24.86 0.63
C ALA A 113 29.36 24.22 -0.34
N ALA A 114 28.79 25.05 -1.25
CA ALA A 114 27.81 24.77 -2.31
C ALA A 114 26.35 24.62 -1.82
N ALA A 115 25.34 25.32 -2.34
CA ALA A 115 25.16 25.77 -3.70
C ALA A 115 24.29 27.04 -3.79
N ALA A 116 24.90 28.14 -4.24
CA ALA A 116 24.21 29.33 -4.75
C ALA A 116 23.72 29.12 -6.21
N GLY A 117 23.15 27.95 -6.51
CA GLY A 117 22.82 27.51 -7.88
C GLY A 117 21.33 27.35 -8.18
N THR A 118 20.45 27.51 -7.20
CA THR A 118 19.01 27.18 -7.37
C THR A 118 18.16 28.38 -7.80
N ILE A 119 18.59 29.61 -7.51
CA ILE A 119 17.81 30.81 -7.88
C ILE A 119 17.93 31.11 -9.38
N GLY A 120 19.09 30.90 -10.00
CA GLY A 120 19.27 31.10 -11.44
C GLY A 120 18.45 30.14 -12.30
N LEU A 121 18.27 28.90 -11.85
CA LEU A 121 17.48 27.90 -12.57
C LEU A 121 15.98 28.22 -12.52
N LEU A 122 15.47 28.72 -11.39
CA LEU A 122 14.06 29.10 -11.26
C LEU A 122 13.69 30.31 -12.12
N VAL A 123 14.60 31.28 -12.28
CA VAL A 123 14.38 32.45 -13.16
C VAL A 123 14.43 32.03 -14.65
N LEU A 124 15.33 31.12 -15.02
CA LEU A 124 15.39 30.61 -16.39
C LEU A 124 14.11 29.83 -16.78
N VAL A 125 13.62 28.97 -15.89
CA VAL A 125 12.41 28.17 -16.13
C VAL A 125 11.16 29.07 -16.23
N THR A 126 11.06 30.10 -15.40
CA THR A 126 9.93 31.05 -15.49
C THR A 126 9.95 31.88 -16.77
N VAL A 127 11.12 32.30 -17.25
CA VAL A 127 11.24 33.01 -18.54
C VAL A 127 10.86 32.11 -19.72
N ILE A 128 11.27 30.84 -19.72
CA ILE A 128 10.91 29.89 -20.79
C ILE A 128 9.40 29.63 -20.83
N VAL A 129 8.74 29.50 -19.67
CA VAL A 129 7.28 29.30 -19.60
C VAL A 129 6.51 30.52 -20.10
N VAL A 130 6.99 31.74 -19.83
CA VAL A 130 6.35 32.97 -20.31
C VAL A 130 6.53 33.16 -21.81
N VAL A 131 7.70 32.83 -22.37
CA VAL A 131 7.94 32.94 -23.82
C VAL A 131 7.19 31.87 -24.63
N LEU A 132 7.02 30.66 -24.09
CA LEU A 132 6.23 29.61 -24.76
C LEU A 132 4.73 29.91 -24.73
N ARG A 133 4.19 30.44 -23.63
CA ARG A 133 2.77 30.82 -23.54
C ARG A 133 2.42 32.06 -24.37
N SER A 134 3.41 32.85 -24.77
CA SER A 134 3.23 34.03 -25.63
C SER A 134 3.13 33.69 -27.13
N ARG A 135 3.51 32.48 -27.56
CA ARG A 135 3.48 32.11 -28.98
C ARG A 135 2.14 31.55 -29.47
N ASP A 136 1.25 31.10 -28.57
CA ASP A 136 -0.06 30.55 -28.97
C ASP A 136 -1.19 31.58 -29.11
N ARG A 137 -0.91 32.88 -28.89
CA ARG A 137 -1.91 33.96 -29.07
C ARG A 137 -1.79 34.72 -30.39
N GLY A 138 -0.96 34.26 -31.32
CA GLY A 138 -0.49 35.06 -32.44
C GLY A 138 -0.77 34.53 -33.85
N GLN A 139 -1.75 33.65 -34.10
CA GLN A 139 -2.14 33.26 -35.47
C GLN A 139 -3.64 32.98 -35.61
N ALA A 140 -4.43 34.05 -35.72
CA ALA A 140 -5.78 34.00 -36.29
C ALA A 140 -6.09 35.35 -36.98
N LEU A 141 -5.41 35.62 -38.09
CA LEU A 141 -5.74 36.71 -39.01
C LEU A 141 -5.58 36.25 -40.46
N GLY A 142 -6.65 36.39 -41.23
CA GLY A 142 -6.75 36.13 -42.68
C GLY A 142 -8.06 35.41 -43.03
N ALA A 143 -9.21 36.07 -43.10
CA ALA A 143 -9.70 36.96 -44.18
C ALA A 143 -10.73 36.24 -45.08
N THR A 144 -12.02 36.56 -44.88
CA THR A 144 -13.05 36.52 -45.93
C THR A 144 -14.20 37.46 -45.54
N ASP A 145 -14.24 38.59 -46.23
CA ASP A 145 -15.38 39.29 -46.82
C ASP A 145 -16.69 39.51 -46.05
N ALA A 146 -16.88 40.78 -45.70
CA ALA A 146 -18.04 41.63 -46.04
C ALA A 146 -19.40 40.94 -46.24
N GLY A 147 -20.20 40.97 -45.17
CA GLY A 147 -21.65 40.75 -45.22
C GLY A 147 -22.32 41.48 -44.07
N THR A 148 -22.63 42.76 -44.26
CA THR A 148 -23.42 43.56 -43.32
C THR A 148 -24.85 43.02 -43.30
N GLN A 149 -25.14 42.13 -42.35
CA GLN A 149 -26.52 41.86 -41.93
C GLN A 149 -26.73 42.42 -40.54
N THR A 150 -27.46 43.53 -40.51
CA THR A 150 -28.12 44.07 -39.33
C THR A 150 -29.24 43.09 -38.94
N ALA A 151 -28.87 42.00 -38.27
CA ALA A 151 -29.81 41.07 -37.67
C ALA A 151 -30.20 41.59 -36.29
N SER A 152 -31.51 41.69 -36.09
CA SER A 152 -32.21 42.12 -34.91
C SER A 152 -31.60 41.58 -33.61
N ASN A 153 -31.58 42.45 -32.59
CA ASN A 153 -31.45 42.10 -31.19
C ASN A 153 -32.59 41.15 -30.80
N ASP A 154 -32.45 39.87 -31.13
CA ASP A 154 -33.16 38.81 -30.44
C ASP A 154 -32.32 38.55 -29.19
N ALA A 155 -32.79 39.09 -28.06
CA ALA A 155 -32.22 38.84 -26.76
C ALA A 155 -32.42 37.35 -26.47
N GLY A 156 -31.47 36.54 -26.96
CA GLY A 156 -31.38 35.13 -26.69
C GLY A 156 -31.37 34.95 -25.18
N GLU A 157 -32.51 34.51 -24.68
CA GLU A 157 -32.71 34.02 -23.34
C GLU A 157 -31.60 33.00 -23.10
N VAL A 158 -30.55 33.41 -22.37
CA VAL A 158 -29.54 32.49 -21.86
C VAL A 158 -30.34 31.61 -20.91
N LEU A 159 -30.78 30.46 -21.40
CA LEU A 159 -31.41 29.44 -20.58
C LEU A 159 -30.37 29.05 -19.55
N GLU A 160 -30.48 29.68 -18.38
CA GLU A 160 -29.68 29.39 -17.21
C GLU A 160 -29.96 27.92 -16.90
N LEU A 161 -28.97 27.06 -17.18
CA LEU A 161 -29.08 25.64 -16.90
C LEU A 161 -29.50 25.51 -15.44
N THR A 162 -30.49 24.67 -15.20
CA THR A 162 -30.90 24.38 -13.84
C THR A 162 -29.68 23.82 -13.10
N GLN A 163 -29.56 24.13 -11.83
CA GLN A 163 -28.43 23.70 -11.01
C GLN A 163 -28.22 22.16 -11.03
N ASP A 164 -29.31 21.41 -11.18
CA ASP A 164 -29.28 19.94 -11.35
C ASP A 164 -28.66 19.50 -12.68
N GLU A 165 -28.87 20.25 -13.77
CA GLU A 165 -28.23 20.00 -15.05
C GLU A 165 -26.73 20.28 -14.97
N GLU A 166 -26.30 21.31 -14.23
CA GLU A 166 -24.88 21.59 -14.02
C GLU A 166 -24.17 20.50 -13.23
N ILE A 167 -24.80 20.00 -12.16
CA ILE A 167 -24.32 18.85 -11.38
C ILE A 167 -24.22 17.62 -12.26
N THR A 168 -25.28 17.32 -13.00
CA THR A 168 -25.33 16.14 -13.88
C THR A 168 -24.25 16.20 -14.95
N ALA A 169 -24.02 17.38 -15.53
CA ALA A 169 -22.95 17.62 -16.49
C ALA A 169 -21.55 17.41 -15.86
N GLY A 170 -21.30 17.96 -14.67
CA GLY A 170 -20.02 17.79 -13.97
C GLY A 170 -19.72 16.33 -13.62
N ILE A 171 -20.73 15.59 -13.12
CA ILE A 171 -20.60 14.15 -12.86
C ILE A 171 -20.37 13.36 -14.15
N ALA A 172 -21.05 13.72 -15.24
CA ALA A 172 -20.85 13.09 -16.55
C ALA A 172 -19.41 13.27 -17.07
N MET A 173 -18.81 14.45 -16.87
CA MET A 173 -17.39 14.70 -17.21
C MET A 173 -16.46 13.75 -16.44
N ILE A 174 -16.66 13.59 -15.13
CA ILE A 174 -15.87 12.67 -14.30
C ILE A 174 -16.02 11.21 -14.77
N LYS A 175 -17.25 10.79 -15.12
CA LYS A 175 -17.50 9.44 -15.68
C LYS A 175 -16.80 9.22 -17.02
N GLN A 176 -16.66 10.27 -17.83
CA GLN A 176 -15.93 10.26 -19.09
C GLN A 176 -14.40 10.39 -18.89
N LYS A 177 -13.92 10.38 -17.64
CA LYS A 177 -12.51 10.59 -17.26
C LYS A 177 -11.96 11.99 -17.57
N ASP A 178 -12.83 12.95 -17.86
CA ASP A 178 -12.47 14.38 -17.87
C ASP A 178 -12.52 14.93 -16.44
N TYR A 179 -11.56 14.48 -15.63
CA TYR A 179 -11.50 14.81 -14.22
C TYR A 179 -11.25 16.30 -13.98
N ALA A 180 -10.40 16.93 -14.80
CA ALA A 180 -10.04 18.34 -14.60
C ALA A 180 -11.23 19.28 -14.81
N SER A 181 -12.00 19.09 -15.89
CA SER A 181 -13.20 19.90 -16.14
C SER A 181 -14.30 19.56 -15.16
N GLY A 182 -14.51 18.27 -14.87
CA GLY A 182 -15.53 17.82 -13.92
C GLY A 182 -15.32 18.33 -12.51
N ILE A 183 -14.08 18.26 -11.98
CA ILE A 183 -13.72 18.83 -10.68
C ILE A 183 -14.04 20.33 -10.66
N ARG A 184 -13.53 21.10 -11.64
CA ARG A 184 -13.75 22.54 -11.69
C ARG A 184 -15.24 22.90 -11.69
N LYS A 185 -16.03 22.24 -12.55
CA LYS A 185 -17.48 22.43 -12.64
C LYS A 185 -18.18 22.16 -11.30
N LEU A 186 -17.82 21.08 -10.60
CA LEU A 186 -18.44 20.72 -9.33
C LEU A 186 -17.95 21.57 -8.14
N GLU A 187 -16.72 22.09 -8.18
CA GLU A 187 -16.19 22.96 -7.13
C GLU A 187 -16.74 24.39 -7.17
N GLU A 188 -17.11 24.88 -8.37
CA GLU A 188 -17.73 26.18 -8.60
C GLU A 188 -19.20 26.23 -8.14
N LEU A 189 -19.81 25.08 -7.85
CA LEU A 189 -21.17 25.02 -7.31
C LEU A 189 -21.29 25.72 -5.95
N PRO A 190 -22.45 26.34 -5.66
CA PRO A 190 -22.72 26.86 -4.32
C PRO A 190 -22.60 25.78 -3.22
N PRO A 191 -22.37 26.18 -1.95
CA PRO A 191 -22.08 25.23 -0.86
C PRO A 191 -23.15 24.16 -0.63
N GLU A 192 -24.44 24.51 -0.77
CA GLU A 192 -25.55 23.56 -0.58
C GLU A 192 -25.54 22.41 -1.61
N PRO A 193 -25.56 22.68 -2.94
CA PRO A 193 -25.48 21.62 -3.94
C PRO A 193 -24.14 20.87 -3.93
N ARG A 194 -23.02 21.54 -3.63
CA ARG A 194 -21.71 20.89 -3.45
C ARG A 194 -21.73 19.87 -2.30
N ALA A 195 -22.60 20.08 -1.30
CA ALA A 195 -22.72 19.17 -0.17
C ALA A 195 -23.55 17.92 -0.43
N ARG A 196 -24.15 17.77 -1.62
CA ARG A 196 -24.89 16.56 -2.02
C ARG A 196 -23.96 15.35 -2.12
N ASP A 197 -24.51 14.19 -1.82
CA ASP A 197 -23.71 12.97 -1.63
C ASP A 197 -23.18 12.41 -2.96
N ASP A 198 -23.94 12.57 -4.05
CA ASP A 198 -23.52 12.23 -5.41
C ASP A 198 -22.36 13.12 -5.88
N VAL A 199 -22.42 14.43 -5.62
CA VAL A 199 -21.35 15.39 -5.93
C VAL A 199 -20.07 15.06 -5.16
N ARG A 200 -20.16 14.82 -3.84
CA ARG A 200 -18.99 14.46 -3.02
C ARG A 200 -18.37 13.13 -3.45
N SER A 201 -19.19 12.14 -3.75
CA SER A 201 -18.70 10.84 -4.24
C SER A 201 -17.98 10.98 -5.57
N ALA A 202 -18.52 11.78 -6.49
CA ALA A 202 -17.87 12.07 -7.77
C ALA A 202 -16.54 12.84 -7.59
N LEU A 203 -16.53 13.87 -6.72
CA LEU A 203 -15.31 14.62 -6.39
C LEU A 203 -14.25 13.73 -5.75
N MET A 204 -14.60 12.89 -4.77
CA MET A 204 -13.69 11.92 -4.17
C MET A 204 -13.05 11.02 -5.23
N GLN A 205 -13.86 10.45 -6.13
CA GLN A 205 -13.36 9.60 -7.22
C GLN A 205 -12.41 10.35 -8.15
N ALA A 206 -12.76 11.57 -8.56
CA ALA A 206 -11.94 12.38 -9.44
C ALA A 206 -10.63 12.81 -8.75
N TYR A 207 -10.66 13.11 -7.46
CA TYR A 207 -9.48 13.44 -6.67
C TYR A 207 -8.52 12.27 -6.51
N ILE A 208 -9.03 11.07 -6.24
CA ILE A 208 -8.21 9.84 -6.23
C ILE A 208 -7.56 9.63 -7.60
N ALA A 209 -8.32 9.79 -8.68
CA ALA A 209 -7.82 9.60 -10.05
C ALA A 209 -6.78 10.65 -10.49
N THR A 210 -6.74 11.80 -9.83
CA THR A 210 -5.84 12.93 -10.15
C THR A 210 -4.74 13.16 -9.12
N ASP A 211 -4.47 12.16 -8.28
CA ASP A 211 -3.42 12.20 -7.23
C ASP A 211 -3.67 13.22 -6.10
N LYS A 212 -4.86 13.84 -6.06
CA LYS A 212 -5.29 14.81 -5.04
C LYS A 212 -5.88 14.11 -3.81
N ARG A 213 -5.07 13.24 -3.20
CA ARG A 213 -5.57 12.30 -2.17
C ARG A 213 -6.03 13.00 -0.90
N SER A 214 -5.35 14.07 -0.49
CA SER A 214 -5.74 14.86 0.69
C SER A 214 -7.17 15.38 0.54
N GLU A 215 -7.50 15.99 -0.61
CA GLU A 215 -8.84 16.47 -0.94
C GLU A 215 -9.85 15.33 -1.04
N ALA A 216 -9.47 14.18 -1.60
CA ALA A 216 -10.32 12.99 -1.60
C ALA A 216 -10.68 12.53 -0.18
N MET A 217 -9.75 12.60 0.78
CA MET A 217 -10.00 12.20 2.17
C MET A 217 -10.89 13.19 2.92
N VAL A 218 -10.86 14.47 2.56
CA VAL A 218 -11.84 15.46 3.05
C VAL A 218 -13.25 15.08 2.60
N GLU A 219 -13.43 14.72 1.32
CA GLU A 219 -14.71 14.26 0.80
C GLU A 219 -15.14 12.92 1.42
N ALA A 220 -14.22 11.95 1.57
CA ALA A 220 -14.48 10.67 2.22
C ALA A 220 -14.99 10.86 3.67
N ARG A 221 -14.37 11.77 4.43
CA ARG A 221 -14.82 12.12 5.78
C ARG A 221 -16.24 12.67 5.79
N ALA A 222 -16.56 13.58 4.86
CA ALA A 222 -17.88 14.18 4.76
C ALA A 222 -18.96 13.15 4.38
N ILE A 223 -18.61 12.21 3.48
CA ILE A 223 -19.48 11.09 3.10
C ILE A 223 -19.75 10.17 4.31
N LEU A 224 -18.69 9.72 5.00
CA LEU A 224 -18.81 8.81 6.14
C LEU A 224 -19.55 9.42 7.34
N ALA A 225 -19.54 10.75 7.48
CA ALA A 225 -20.30 11.45 8.52
C ALA A 225 -21.82 11.33 8.32
N LYS A 226 -22.29 11.22 7.07
CA LYS A 226 -23.71 11.05 6.73
C LYS A 226 -24.11 9.59 6.56
N HIS A 227 -23.20 8.79 6.01
CA HIS A 227 -23.42 7.38 5.61
C HIS A 227 -22.43 6.46 6.32
N PRO A 228 -22.58 6.24 7.65
CA PRO A 228 -21.66 5.42 8.44
C PRO A 228 -21.63 3.94 8.00
N GLU A 229 -22.64 3.45 7.29
CA GLU A 229 -22.65 2.11 6.70
C GLU A 229 -21.56 1.93 5.62
N LEU A 230 -21.12 3.01 4.98
CA LEU A 230 -20.04 2.99 3.97
C LEU A 230 -18.66 2.75 4.58
N GLN A 231 -18.53 2.72 5.91
CA GLN A 231 -17.30 2.26 6.58
C GLN A 231 -16.94 0.81 6.19
N ASN A 232 -17.94 0.01 5.82
CA ASN A 232 -17.78 -1.37 5.35
C ASN A 232 -17.67 -1.49 3.83
N ASP A 233 -17.84 -0.40 3.08
CA ASP A 233 -17.70 -0.44 1.62
C ASP A 233 -16.26 -0.79 1.24
N THR A 234 -16.12 -1.76 0.33
CA THR A 234 -14.81 -2.32 -0.02
C THR A 234 -13.93 -1.29 -0.72
N GLN A 235 -14.53 -0.45 -1.58
CA GLN A 235 -13.81 0.56 -2.33
C GLN A 235 -13.35 1.71 -1.43
N MET A 236 -14.24 2.22 -0.57
CA MET A 236 -13.92 3.23 0.45
C MET A 236 -12.75 2.80 1.33
N ARG A 237 -12.77 1.56 1.84
CA ARG A 237 -11.68 1.01 2.66
C ARG A 237 -10.37 0.92 1.88
N TYR A 238 -10.43 0.48 0.63
CA TYR A 238 -9.26 0.37 -0.24
C TYR A 238 -8.63 1.74 -0.50
N ASP A 239 -9.45 2.74 -0.84
CA ASP A 239 -8.99 4.08 -1.20
C ASP A 239 -8.39 4.82 0.01
N VAL A 240 -9.07 4.78 1.18
CA VAL A 240 -8.55 5.40 2.41
C VAL A 240 -7.25 4.71 2.86
N ARG A 241 -7.19 3.37 2.83
CA ARG A 241 -5.97 2.63 3.17
C ARG A 241 -4.81 3.03 2.25
N ASN A 242 -5.03 3.09 0.94
CA ASN A 242 -3.96 3.40 0.00
C ASN A 242 -3.46 4.83 0.15
N ALA A 243 -4.35 5.80 0.41
CA ALA A 243 -3.94 7.16 0.75
C ALA A 243 -3.06 7.18 2.01
N ALA A 244 -3.43 6.45 3.06
CA ALA A 244 -2.62 6.34 4.28
C ALA A 244 -1.25 5.68 4.04
N LEU A 245 -1.17 4.65 3.20
CA LEU A 245 0.09 3.99 2.81
C LEU A 245 1.05 4.96 2.10
N LEU A 246 0.50 5.89 1.32
CA LEU A 246 1.25 6.93 0.60
C LEU A 246 1.61 8.14 1.48
N GLY A 247 1.17 8.15 2.74
CA GLY A 247 1.57 9.13 3.74
C GLY A 247 0.62 10.33 3.88
N GLU A 248 -0.59 10.24 3.34
CA GLU A 248 -1.60 11.30 3.48
C GLU A 248 -2.14 11.35 4.91
N GLU A 249 -1.95 12.47 5.62
CA GLU A 249 -2.34 12.61 7.03
C GLU A 249 -3.87 12.68 7.20
N GLU A 250 -4.60 13.23 6.23
CA GLU A 250 -6.06 13.22 6.23
C GLU A 250 -6.60 11.79 6.22
N ALA A 251 -5.94 10.86 5.54
CA ALA A 251 -6.35 9.45 5.52
C ALA A 251 -6.26 8.80 6.91
N TYR A 252 -5.22 9.12 7.68
CA TYR A 252 -5.13 8.67 9.08
C TYR A 252 -6.25 9.27 9.93
N THR A 253 -6.62 10.52 9.70
CA THR A 253 -7.76 11.15 10.39
C THR A 253 -9.07 10.42 10.08
N VAL A 254 -9.29 10.02 8.82
CA VAL A 254 -10.46 9.23 8.42
C VAL A 254 -10.46 7.86 9.10
N LEU A 255 -9.32 7.17 9.13
CA LEU A 255 -9.19 5.86 9.79
C LEU A 255 -9.42 5.93 11.31
N GLU A 256 -8.90 6.97 11.97
CA GLU A 256 -8.97 7.11 13.43
C GLU A 256 -10.35 7.56 13.92
N ALA A 257 -11.06 8.39 13.15
CA ALA A 257 -12.28 9.06 13.60
C ALA A 257 -13.56 8.70 12.84
N SER A 258 -13.47 8.37 11.54
CA SER A 258 -14.64 8.28 10.66
C SER A 258 -14.97 6.87 10.21
N MET A 259 -14.01 5.94 10.28
CA MET A 259 -14.19 4.54 9.86
C MET A 259 -14.57 3.56 10.98
N GLY A 260 -14.82 4.07 12.19
CA GLY A 260 -15.18 3.24 13.34
C GLY A 260 -14.13 2.15 13.60
N LYS A 261 -14.59 0.95 13.95
CA LYS A 261 -13.71 -0.19 14.29
C LYS A 261 -12.90 -0.68 13.08
N GLU A 262 -13.48 -0.63 11.88
CA GLU A 262 -12.82 -1.06 10.64
C GLU A 262 -11.59 -0.19 10.33
N GLY A 263 -11.65 1.11 10.63
CA GLY A 263 -10.51 2.01 10.51
C GLY A 263 -9.32 1.58 11.36
N TRP A 264 -9.57 1.17 12.60
CA TRP A 264 -8.55 0.65 13.51
C TRP A 264 -8.00 -0.72 13.06
N ASP A 265 -8.85 -1.57 12.48
CA ASP A 265 -8.42 -2.84 11.90
C ASP A 265 -7.51 -2.62 10.68
N ILE A 266 -7.81 -1.63 9.83
CA ILE A 266 -6.93 -1.20 8.72
C ILE A 266 -5.61 -0.63 9.26
N LEU A 267 -5.63 0.20 10.30
CA LEU A 267 -4.39 0.71 10.92
C LEU A 267 -3.51 -0.43 11.45
N TYR A 268 -4.11 -1.49 12.02
CA TYR A 268 -3.35 -2.68 12.43
C TYR A 268 -2.68 -3.37 11.24
N ASP A 269 -3.41 -3.55 10.13
CA ASP A 269 -2.86 -4.16 8.92
C ASP A 269 -1.75 -3.30 8.28
N ILE A 270 -1.89 -1.96 8.29
CA ILE A 270 -0.81 -1.05 7.89
C ILE A 270 0.39 -1.19 8.85
N ALA A 271 0.18 -1.22 10.16
CA ALA A 271 1.26 -1.23 11.14
C ALA A 271 2.05 -2.55 11.18
N TYR A 272 1.34 -3.69 11.09
CA TYR A 272 1.88 -5.01 11.42
C TYR A 272 1.53 -6.11 10.41
N GLY A 273 0.65 -5.82 9.45
CA GLY A 273 0.23 -6.75 8.41
C GLY A 273 1.00 -6.57 7.10
N GLU A 274 0.42 -7.11 6.03
CA GLU A 274 1.05 -7.16 4.71
C GLU A 274 0.98 -5.80 4.00
N SER A 275 -0.13 -5.06 4.18
CA SER A 275 -0.37 -3.79 3.49
C SER A 275 0.75 -2.76 3.71
N GLY A 276 1.31 -2.69 4.93
CA GLY A 276 2.38 -1.74 5.23
C GLY A 276 3.79 -2.26 4.99
N SER A 277 3.99 -3.52 4.60
CA SER A 277 5.32 -4.16 4.52
C SER A 277 6.33 -3.40 3.64
N GLN A 278 5.84 -2.70 2.61
CA GLN A 278 6.63 -1.89 1.69
C GLN A 278 6.69 -0.39 2.07
N TYR A 279 6.00 0.02 3.15
CA TYR A 279 5.78 1.41 3.53
C TYR A 279 6.21 1.67 4.99
N PRO A 280 7.52 1.69 5.29
CA PRO A 280 8.02 1.77 6.67
C PRO A 280 7.63 3.07 7.40
N LYS A 281 7.40 4.17 6.68
CA LYS A 281 6.88 5.42 7.27
C LYS A 281 5.43 5.26 7.71
N ALA A 282 4.58 4.69 6.84
CA ALA A 282 3.18 4.41 7.13
C ALA A 282 3.04 3.41 8.29
N GLN A 283 3.87 2.35 8.33
CA GLN A 283 3.92 1.41 9.45
C GLN A 283 4.15 2.12 10.79
N LYS A 284 5.16 2.99 10.85
CA LYS A 284 5.48 3.75 12.08
C LYS A 284 4.35 4.69 12.47
N ARG A 285 3.74 5.39 11.50
CA ARG A 285 2.61 6.30 11.74
C ARG A 285 1.38 5.54 12.27
N ALA A 286 1.00 4.43 11.63
CA ALA A 286 -0.11 3.60 12.06
C ALA A 286 0.14 2.95 13.43
N ALA A 287 1.35 2.46 13.70
CA ALA A 287 1.73 1.93 15.01
C ALA A 287 1.61 2.99 16.11
N LYS A 288 1.96 4.25 15.82
CA LYS A 288 1.76 5.38 16.73
C LYS A 288 0.27 5.63 16.99
N SER A 289 -0.57 5.63 15.95
CA SER A 289 -2.03 5.73 16.10
C SER A 289 -2.57 4.65 17.04
N LEU A 290 -2.19 3.40 16.84
CA LEU A 290 -2.66 2.26 17.67
C LEU A 290 -2.19 2.33 19.13
N ALA A 291 -1.05 2.98 19.37
CA ALA A 291 -0.52 3.20 20.71
C ALA A 291 -1.26 4.33 21.45
N GLN A 292 -1.69 5.36 20.72
CA GLN A 292 -2.37 6.54 21.27
C GLN A 292 -3.91 6.41 21.28
N GLY A 293 -4.46 5.54 20.44
CA GLY A 293 -5.89 5.35 20.26
C GLY A 293 -6.59 4.73 21.46
N GLU A 294 -7.82 5.16 21.69
CA GLU A 294 -8.68 4.61 22.73
C GLU A 294 -9.08 3.17 22.41
N ARG A 295 -8.93 2.27 23.39
CA ARG A 295 -9.25 0.84 23.20
C ARG A 295 -10.73 0.61 22.88
N VAL A 296 -11.63 1.46 23.38
CA VAL A 296 -13.09 1.35 23.12
C VAL A 296 -13.45 1.52 21.65
N SER A 297 -12.65 2.26 20.89
CA SER A 297 -12.84 2.48 19.46
C SER A 297 -12.42 1.27 18.61
N MET A 298 -11.70 0.32 19.20
CA MET A 298 -11.19 -0.88 18.53
C MET A 298 -12.17 -2.06 18.70
N SER A 299 -12.18 -2.97 17.72
CA SER A 299 -12.89 -4.24 17.86
C SER A 299 -12.33 -5.06 19.04
N PRO A 300 -13.16 -5.88 19.75
CA PRO A 300 -12.66 -6.70 20.85
C PRO A 300 -11.49 -7.61 20.45
N ALA A 301 -11.52 -8.13 19.22
CA ALA A 301 -10.45 -8.94 18.65
C ALA A 301 -9.15 -8.15 18.47
N LEU A 302 -9.22 -6.91 17.96
CA LEU A 302 -8.06 -6.04 17.83
C LEU A 302 -7.47 -5.66 19.20
N GLN A 303 -8.31 -5.38 20.19
CA GLN A 303 -7.83 -5.09 21.55
C GLN A 303 -6.99 -6.25 22.09
N VAL A 304 -7.48 -7.48 21.97
CA VAL A 304 -6.73 -8.69 22.35
C VAL A 304 -5.43 -8.82 21.55
N ALA A 305 -5.49 -8.63 20.23
CA ALA A 305 -4.31 -8.74 19.38
C ALA A 305 -3.21 -7.74 19.77
N LEU A 306 -3.59 -6.51 20.17
CA LEU A 306 -2.65 -5.50 20.66
C LEU A 306 -2.12 -5.83 22.06
N GLU A 307 -2.98 -6.27 22.98
CA GLU A 307 -2.60 -6.69 24.33
C GLU A 307 -1.61 -7.86 24.32
N VAL A 308 -1.88 -8.89 23.52
CA VAL A 308 -0.97 -10.03 23.35
C VAL A 308 0.36 -9.55 22.78
N ARG A 309 0.34 -8.66 21.77
CA ARG A 309 1.55 -8.14 21.13
C ARG A 309 2.42 -7.34 22.10
N THR A 310 1.81 -6.39 22.82
CA THR A 310 2.54 -5.52 23.75
C THR A 310 3.08 -6.33 24.93
N SER A 311 2.28 -7.25 25.48
CA SER A 311 2.72 -8.16 26.54
C SER A 311 3.88 -9.03 26.07
N ALA A 312 3.79 -9.64 24.88
CA ALA A 312 4.87 -10.45 24.32
C ALA A 312 6.17 -9.67 24.10
N ALA A 313 6.08 -8.41 23.68
CA ALA A 313 7.24 -7.54 23.47
C ALA A 313 7.96 -7.17 24.78
N GLN A 314 7.23 -7.05 25.89
CA GLN A 314 7.83 -6.79 27.21
C GLN A 314 8.41 -8.06 27.82
N ASN A 315 7.60 -9.11 27.90
CA ASN A 315 7.97 -10.42 28.40
C ASN A 315 6.94 -11.43 27.89
N ALA A 316 7.39 -12.43 27.12
CA ALA A 316 6.50 -13.44 26.56
C ALA A 316 5.61 -14.13 27.61
N CYS A 317 6.05 -14.27 28.86
CA CYS A 317 5.22 -14.82 29.94
C CYS A 317 4.01 -13.96 30.30
N ASN A 318 4.04 -12.65 30.06
CA ASN A 318 2.91 -11.74 30.34
C ASN A 318 1.69 -12.06 29.47
N VAL A 319 1.88 -12.69 28.31
CA VAL A 319 0.79 -13.15 27.43
C VAL A 319 -0.19 -14.07 28.17
N ARG A 320 0.28 -14.79 29.19
CA ARG A 320 -0.53 -15.68 30.02
C ARG A 320 -1.79 -14.99 30.57
N ALA A 321 -1.70 -13.73 30.97
CA ALA A 321 -2.82 -12.97 31.53
C ALA A 321 -3.94 -12.71 30.51
N HIS A 322 -3.66 -12.84 29.22
CA HIS A 322 -4.61 -12.55 28.14
C HIS A 322 -5.16 -13.80 27.47
N LEU A 323 -4.70 -15.01 27.81
CA LEU A 323 -5.05 -16.24 27.10
C LEU A 323 -6.55 -16.57 27.16
N ASP A 324 -7.22 -16.36 28.30
CA ASP A 324 -8.66 -16.62 28.42
C ASP A 324 -9.51 -15.64 27.59
N ARG A 325 -9.07 -14.37 27.50
CA ARG A 325 -9.71 -13.38 26.63
C ARG A 325 -9.41 -13.66 25.16
N ALA A 326 -8.17 -14.04 24.83
CA ALA A 326 -7.81 -14.48 23.48
C ALA A 326 -8.60 -15.70 23.03
N ALA A 327 -8.85 -16.65 23.94
CA ALA A 327 -9.69 -17.79 23.66
C ALA A 327 -11.13 -17.40 23.32
N ARG A 328 -11.68 -16.28 23.84
CA ARG A 328 -13.05 -15.82 23.56
C ARG A 328 -13.13 -14.86 22.38
N ASP A 329 -12.31 -13.82 22.40
CA ASP A 329 -12.44 -12.66 21.51
C ASP A 329 -11.34 -12.61 20.43
N GLY A 330 -10.30 -13.43 20.55
CA GLY A 330 -9.17 -13.43 19.62
C GLY A 330 -9.54 -13.88 18.21
N ASP A 331 -8.84 -13.32 17.22
CA ASP A 331 -8.99 -13.59 15.79
C ASP A 331 -7.67 -14.07 15.15
N GLU A 332 -7.58 -14.00 13.83
CA GLU A 332 -6.41 -14.47 13.10
C GLU A 332 -5.12 -13.73 13.47
N ARG A 333 -5.22 -12.43 13.77
CA ARG A 333 -4.05 -11.63 14.16
C ARG A 333 -3.48 -12.13 15.48
N THR A 334 -4.37 -12.44 16.43
CA THR A 334 -4.00 -13.06 17.71
C THR A 334 -3.44 -14.46 17.50
N LEU A 335 -4.04 -15.27 16.62
CA LEU A 335 -3.60 -16.62 16.33
C LEU A 335 -2.16 -16.67 15.83
N VAL A 336 -1.79 -15.79 14.89
CA VAL A 336 -0.42 -15.70 14.36
C VAL A 336 0.57 -15.43 15.48
N GLN A 337 0.25 -14.52 16.40
CA GLN A 337 1.11 -14.20 17.54
C GLN A 337 1.24 -15.37 18.52
N LEU A 338 0.13 -16.02 18.89
CA LEU A 338 0.15 -17.15 19.82
C LEU A 338 0.88 -18.36 19.26
N LYS A 339 0.74 -18.66 17.96
CA LYS A 339 1.48 -19.76 17.32
C LYS A 339 3.00 -19.57 17.37
N ALA A 340 3.48 -18.33 17.27
CA ALA A 340 4.91 -18.04 17.38
C ALA A 340 5.49 -18.35 18.79
N LEU A 341 4.62 -18.47 19.79
CA LEU A 341 4.96 -18.79 21.18
C LEU A 341 4.82 -20.28 21.51
N GLN A 342 4.24 -21.10 20.61
CA GLN A 342 3.96 -22.53 20.87
C GLN A 342 5.23 -23.40 20.90
N ALA A 343 6.26 -23.00 20.15
CA ALA A 343 7.53 -23.73 20.14
C ALA A 343 8.37 -23.36 21.38
N PRO A 344 8.91 -24.35 22.12
CA PRO A 344 9.77 -24.07 23.26
C PRO A 344 11.03 -23.31 22.82
N ARG A 345 11.44 -22.32 23.61
CA ARG A 345 12.63 -21.50 23.37
C ARG A 345 13.72 -21.98 24.31
N MET A 346 14.43 -23.02 23.88
CA MET A 346 15.45 -23.65 24.70
C MET A 346 16.67 -22.74 24.89
N VAL A 347 16.95 -22.40 26.14
CA VAL A 347 18.05 -21.52 26.59
C VAL A 347 18.93 -22.23 27.63
N GLY A 348 20.08 -21.61 27.93
CA GLY A 348 21.03 -22.08 28.92
C GLY A 348 22.03 -23.13 28.41
N HIS A 349 22.97 -23.50 29.26
CA HIS A 349 23.98 -24.52 28.98
C HIS A 349 23.28 -25.86 28.67
N PHE A 350 23.53 -26.41 27.48
CA PHE A 350 22.85 -27.58 26.90
C PHE A 350 21.38 -27.42 26.50
N ARG A 351 20.81 -26.21 26.39
CA ARG A 351 19.42 -26.00 25.91
C ARG A 351 18.38 -26.80 26.71
N LYS A 352 18.57 -26.94 28.02
CA LYS A 352 17.69 -27.74 28.90
C LYS A 352 16.52 -26.94 29.52
N LYS A 353 16.57 -25.60 29.46
CA LYS A 353 15.54 -24.74 30.06
C LYS A 353 14.74 -24.07 28.97
N ASP A 354 13.43 -24.18 29.01
CA ASP A 354 12.56 -23.43 28.12
C ASP A 354 12.31 -22.03 28.68
N ALA A 355 12.72 -20.99 27.96
CA ALA A 355 12.46 -19.60 28.32
C ALA A 355 10.95 -19.27 28.35
N LEU A 356 10.12 -20.07 27.67
CA LEU A 356 8.66 -19.95 27.63
C LEU A 356 7.94 -20.96 28.53
N ALA A 357 8.64 -21.60 29.48
CA ALA A 357 8.04 -22.61 30.35
C ALA A 357 6.77 -22.11 31.07
N CYS A 358 6.68 -20.81 31.40
CA CYS A 358 5.49 -20.18 31.97
C CYS A 358 4.22 -20.31 31.09
N LEU A 359 4.36 -20.38 29.77
CA LEU A 359 3.27 -20.56 28.81
C LEU A 359 3.00 -22.03 28.49
N HIS A 360 4.01 -22.89 28.66
CA HIS A 360 3.94 -24.33 28.33
C HIS A 360 3.66 -25.25 29.53
N LYS A 361 3.67 -24.72 30.76
CA LYS A 361 3.35 -25.48 31.97
C LYS A 361 1.92 -26.00 32.00
N ASP A 362 0.99 -25.34 31.31
CA ASP A 362 -0.41 -25.75 31.24
C ASP A 362 -0.95 -25.74 29.81
N THR A 363 -2.21 -26.14 29.67
CA THR A 363 -2.90 -26.20 28.37
C THR A 363 -3.53 -24.87 27.97
N ALA A 364 -3.26 -23.76 28.67
CA ALA A 364 -3.93 -22.49 28.41
C ALA A 364 -3.60 -21.94 27.01
N LEU A 365 -2.33 -22.00 26.60
CA LEU A 365 -1.90 -21.53 25.28
C LEU A 365 -2.53 -22.37 24.15
N SER A 366 -2.44 -23.69 24.25
CA SER A 366 -3.02 -24.60 23.25
C SER A 366 -4.54 -24.52 23.21
N ARG A 367 -5.21 -24.32 24.35
CA ARG A 367 -6.66 -24.08 24.43
C ARG A 367 -7.06 -22.78 23.75
N ALA A 368 -6.34 -21.69 23.99
CA ALA A 368 -6.60 -20.41 23.32
C ALA A 368 -6.43 -20.50 21.80
N ILE A 369 -5.33 -21.10 21.34
CA ILE A 369 -5.07 -21.38 19.91
C ILE A 369 -6.21 -22.24 19.32
N GLY A 370 -6.57 -23.34 19.98
CA GLY A 370 -7.63 -24.23 19.55
C GLY A 370 -9.00 -23.54 19.47
N ALA A 371 -9.34 -22.71 20.47
CA ALA A 371 -10.59 -21.96 20.48
C ALA A 371 -10.71 -20.98 19.31
N ILE A 372 -9.63 -20.23 19.01
CA ILE A 372 -9.60 -19.33 17.86
C ILE A 372 -9.72 -20.12 16.55
N GLN A 373 -8.99 -21.22 16.41
CA GLN A 373 -9.05 -22.06 15.21
C GLN A 373 -10.43 -22.68 14.97
N SER A 374 -11.11 -23.12 16.04
CA SER A 374 -12.45 -23.71 15.95
C SER A 374 -13.51 -22.72 15.49
N ARG A 375 -13.38 -21.43 15.81
CA ARG A 375 -14.31 -20.38 15.31
C ARG A 375 -14.12 -20.05 13.83
N ARG A 376 -12.98 -20.41 13.24
CA ARG A 376 -12.64 -20.12 11.85
C ARG A 376 -13.01 -21.24 10.87
N ARG A 377 -13.32 -22.43 11.39
CA ARG A 377 -13.86 -23.55 10.61
C ARG A 377 -15.36 -23.39 10.52
#